data_AF-A0A2R8MBA0-F1
#
_entry.id   AF-A0A2R8MBA0-F1
#
_cell.length_a   1.000
_cell.length_b   1.000
_cell.length_c   1.000
_cell.angle_alpha   90.00
_cell.angle_beta   90.00
_cell.angle_gamma   90.00
#
_symmetry.space_group_name_H-M   'P 1'
#
loop_
_entity.id
_entity.type
_entity.pdbx_description
1 polymer ?
#
loop_
_entity_poly.entity_id
_entity_poly.type
_entity_poly.pdbx_seq_one_letter_code
_entity_poly.pdbx_strand_id
1 'polypeptide(L)'
;EGWGEGGALARGRAWHGAGRGAGSWELNARLPRPAGFPSRPRCCGTGDGLGAELREQAAPAAGPWEECFQAAVQLALRAGQIIRKALTEEKRVSTKTSAADLVTETDHLVEDLIISELRERFPSHRFIAEEAAASGAKCVLTHSPTWIIDPIDGTCNFVHRFPTVAVSIGFAVRQELEFGVIYHCTEERLYTGRRGRGAFCNGQQLRVSGETDLSKALVLTEIGPKRDPATLKLFLSNMERLLHAKAHGVRVIGSSTLALCHLASGAADAYYQFGLHCWDLAAATVIIREAGGIVIDTSGGPLDLMACRVVAASTREMAMLIAQALQTINYGRDDEK
;
A
#
# COMPACT_ATOMS: atom_id res chain seq x y z
N GLU A 1 11.47 -42.67 -56.54
CA GLU A 1 10.45 -42.67 -55.48
C GLU A 1 10.25 -41.24 -55.05
N GLY A 2 9.06 -40.69 -55.28
CA GLY A 2 8.70 -39.34 -54.89
C GLY A 2 7.48 -39.37 -54.00
N TRP A 3 7.39 -38.43 -53.07
CA TRP A 3 6.14 -38.00 -52.44
C TRP A 3 6.28 -36.52 -52.10
N GLY A 4 5.38 -35.73 -52.65
CA GLY A 4 5.15 -34.34 -52.29
C GLY A 4 3.95 -34.20 -51.35
N GLU A 5 3.87 -33.06 -50.68
CA GLU A 5 2.68 -32.54 -50.00
C GLU A 5 2.47 -31.14 -50.57
N GLY A 6 1.31 -30.68 -51.02
CA GLY A 6 -0.05 -31.09 -50.67
C GLY A 6 -0.81 -29.87 -50.16
N GLY A 7 -0.97 -28.84 -50.99
CA GLY A 7 -1.79 -27.67 -50.67
C GLY A 7 -3.28 -27.96 -50.85
N ALA A 8 -4.11 -27.54 -49.90
CA ALA A 8 -5.56 -27.58 -50.01
C ALA A 8 -6.21 -26.31 -49.46
N LEU A 9 -6.77 -25.53 -50.39
CA LEU A 9 -7.77 -24.48 -50.20
C LEU A 9 -9.19 -25.10 -50.25
N ALA A 10 -10.08 -24.70 -49.33
CA ALA A 10 -11.56 -24.68 -49.48
C ALA A 10 -12.18 -24.33 -48.11
N ARG A 11 -13.31 -23.65 -47.94
CA ARG A 11 -14.29 -22.96 -48.80
C ARG A 11 -15.16 -22.13 -47.84
N GLY A 12 -15.57 -20.94 -48.25
CA GLY A 12 -16.58 -20.16 -47.54
C GLY A 12 -17.97 -20.79 -47.60
N ARG A 13 -18.79 -20.51 -46.58
CA ARG A 13 -20.25 -20.61 -46.65
C ARG A 13 -20.87 -19.36 -46.03
N ALA A 14 -21.59 -18.63 -46.87
CA ALA A 14 -22.51 -17.56 -46.50
C ALA A 14 -23.81 -18.16 -45.91
N TRP A 15 -24.44 -17.41 -45.01
CA TRP A 15 -25.87 -17.53 -44.71
C TRP A 15 -26.49 -16.13 -44.70
N HIS A 16 -27.49 -15.94 -45.56
CA HIS A 16 -28.34 -14.76 -45.63
C HIS A 16 -29.53 -14.89 -44.66
N GLY A 17 -29.80 -13.81 -43.92
CA GLY A 17 -31.10 -13.12 -43.90
C GLY A 17 -32.27 -13.69 -43.09
N ALA A 18 -32.71 -12.92 -42.09
CA ALA A 18 -33.99 -12.18 -42.06
C ALA A 18 -34.71 -12.26 -40.70
N GLY A 19 -35.18 -11.10 -40.20
CA GLY A 19 -36.19 -11.06 -39.14
C GLY A 19 -36.22 -9.74 -38.36
N ARG A 20 -37.23 -8.91 -38.66
CA ARG A 20 -37.49 -7.59 -38.06
C ARG A 20 -38.04 -7.72 -36.63
N GLY A 21 -37.81 -6.72 -35.80
CA GLY A 21 -38.53 -6.54 -34.53
C GLY A 21 -38.07 -5.29 -33.79
N ALA A 22 -38.56 -4.12 -34.20
CA ALA A 22 -38.45 -2.90 -33.41
C ALA A 22 -39.47 -2.99 -32.26
N GLY A 23 -38.96 -3.09 -31.03
CA GLY A 23 -39.74 -3.01 -29.80
C GLY A 23 -39.22 -1.84 -28.95
N SER A 24 -40.01 -0.78 -28.88
CA SER A 24 -39.84 0.32 -27.94
C SER A 24 -40.20 -0.14 -26.53
N TRP A 25 -39.32 0.06 -25.56
CA TRP A 25 -39.65 -0.10 -24.14
C TRP A 25 -39.57 1.28 -23.49
N GLU A 26 -40.73 1.91 -23.32
CA GLU A 26 -40.89 3.09 -22.46
C GLU A 26 -40.65 2.67 -21.01
N LEU A 27 -39.63 3.26 -20.37
CA LEU A 27 -39.39 3.14 -18.94
C LEU A 27 -40.21 4.22 -18.23
N ASN A 28 -41.37 3.85 -17.69
CA ASN A 28 -42.13 4.72 -16.80
C ASN A 28 -42.76 3.91 -15.66
N ALA A 29 -42.03 3.77 -14.54
CA ALA A 29 -42.62 3.41 -13.25
C ALA A 29 -41.69 3.75 -12.07
N ARG A 30 -41.86 4.97 -11.55
CA ARG A 30 -41.82 5.41 -10.14
C ARG A 30 -41.06 4.52 -9.14
N LEU A 31 -39.91 5.03 -8.68
CA LEU A 31 -39.23 4.58 -7.46
C LEU A 31 -40.07 4.93 -6.21
N PRO A 32 -40.27 4.00 -5.26
CA PRO A 32 -40.86 4.34 -3.97
C PRO A 32 -39.87 5.13 -3.10
N ARG A 33 -40.38 6.17 -2.42
CA ARG A 33 -39.63 6.98 -1.44
C ARG A 33 -39.26 6.14 -0.21
N PRO A 34 -38.10 6.35 0.42
CA PRO A 34 -37.79 5.68 1.68
C PRO A 34 -38.71 6.19 2.80
N ALA A 35 -39.22 5.26 3.60
CA ALA A 35 -40.01 5.53 4.79
C ALA A 35 -39.14 6.27 5.84
N GLY A 36 -39.73 7.29 6.46
CA GLY A 36 -39.08 8.14 7.45
C GLY A 36 -38.62 7.37 8.68
N PHE A 37 -37.44 7.73 9.18
CA PHE A 37 -36.95 7.31 10.49
C PHE A 37 -37.84 7.90 11.60
N PRO A 38 -38.09 7.16 12.70
CA PRO A 38 -38.84 7.68 13.82
C PRO A 38 -38.04 8.79 14.53
N SER A 39 -38.70 9.93 14.70
CA SER A 39 -38.23 11.06 15.49
C SER A 39 -37.96 10.67 16.95
N ARG A 40 -36.78 11.02 17.47
CA ARG A 40 -36.45 10.93 18.91
C ARG A 40 -37.43 11.75 19.76
N PRO A 41 -37.75 11.32 20.98
CA PRO A 41 -38.61 12.09 21.88
C PRO A 41 -37.87 13.36 22.34
N ARG A 42 -38.60 14.48 22.36
CA ARG A 42 -38.19 15.72 23.02
C ARG A 42 -38.19 15.48 24.54
N CYS A 43 -37.02 15.53 25.17
CA CYS A 43 -36.94 15.76 26.60
C CYS A 43 -37.04 17.26 26.86
N CYS A 44 -38.18 17.68 27.39
CA CYS A 44 -38.33 18.90 28.15
C CYS A 44 -37.83 18.64 29.58
N GLY A 45 -36.91 19.49 30.05
CA GLY A 45 -36.37 19.42 31.41
C GLY A 45 -35.51 20.64 31.69
N THR A 46 -36.14 21.67 32.26
CA THR A 46 -35.52 22.80 32.94
C THR A 46 -34.82 22.33 34.22
N GLY A 47 -33.60 22.79 34.49
CA GLY A 47 -32.93 22.54 35.77
C GLY A 47 -31.49 23.03 35.78
N ASP A 48 -31.23 23.95 36.70
CA ASP A 48 -30.02 24.75 36.87
C ASP A 48 -28.74 23.97 37.20
N GLY A 49 -27.61 24.59 36.84
CA GLY A 49 -26.40 24.66 37.67
C GLY A 49 -25.53 23.40 37.76
N LEU A 50 -24.44 23.40 36.98
CA LEU A 50 -23.09 23.01 37.41
C LEU A 50 -22.14 23.28 36.24
N GLY A 51 -21.28 24.30 36.39
CA GLY A 51 -20.22 24.60 35.45
C GLY A 51 -19.22 23.45 35.41
N ALA A 52 -19.25 22.67 34.33
CA ALA A 52 -18.18 21.75 34.00
C ALA A 52 -17.12 22.54 33.23
N GLU A 53 -16.03 22.88 33.92
CA GLU A 53 -14.79 23.32 33.28
C GLU A 53 -14.36 22.23 32.28
N LEU A 54 -14.51 22.52 31.00
CA LEU A 54 -13.85 21.78 29.93
C LEU A 54 -12.34 22.03 30.12
N ARG A 55 -11.67 21.12 30.81
CA ARG A 55 -10.21 21.05 30.82
C ARG A 55 -9.76 20.79 29.39
N GLU A 56 -9.34 21.86 28.72
CA GLU A 56 -8.54 21.83 27.51
C GLU A 56 -7.31 20.97 27.81
N GLN A 57 -7.32 19.72 27.34
CA GLN A 57 -6.16 18.85 27.45
C GLN A 57 -5.06 19.49 26.62
N ALA A 58 -4.05 20.04 27.30
CA ALA A 58 -2.87 20.59 26.66
C ALA A 58 -2.31 19.55 25.68
N ALA A 59 -2.15 19.94 24.41
CA ALA A 59 -1.54 19.09 23.40
C ALA A 59 -0.18 18.60 23.93
N PRO A 60 0.14 17.30 23.82
CA PRO A 60 1.42 16.79 24.31
C PRO A 60 2.55 17.57 23.66
N ALA A 61 3.55 17.96 24.46
CA ALA A 61 4.70 18.73 23.99
C ALA A 61 5.24 18.14 22.66
N ALA A 62 5.48 19.02 21.69
CA ALA A 62 6.04 18.66 20.41
C ALA A 62 7.33 17.85 20.64
N GLY A 63 7.35 16.60 20.16
CA GLY A 63 8.53 15.76 20.27
C GLY A 63 9.67 16.32 19.41
N PRO A 64 10.92 15.86 19.61
CA PRO A 64 12.09 16.39 18.87
C PRO A 64 11.97 16.27 17.35
N TRP A 65 11.11 15.38 16.85
CA TRP A 65 10.89 15.14 15.41
C TRP A 65 9.54 15.67 14.89
N GLU A 66 8.86 16.55 15.65
CA GLU A 66 7.58 17.13 15.21
C GLU A 66 7.73 17.89 13.89
N GLU A 67 8.74 18.74 13.77
CA GLU A 67 8.95 19.53 12.56
C GLU A 67 9.20 18.63 11.33
N CYS A 68 9.98 17.56 11.50
CA CYS A 68 10.22 16.56 10.47
C CYS A 68 8.91 15.85 10.07
N PHE A 69 8.08 15.47 11.04
CA PHE A 69 6.80 14.84 10.76
C PHE A 69 5.86 15.78 9.98
N GLN A 70 5.77 17.05 10.37
CA GLN A 70 4.97 18.05 9.65
C GLN A 70 5.48 18.28 8.22
N ALA A 71 6.80 18.29 8.03
CA ALA A 71 7.42 18.36 6.71
C ALA A 71 7.00 17.16 5.83
N ALA A 72 7.06 15.95 6.38
CA ALA A 72 6.68 14.73 5.68
C ALA A 72 5.21 14.76 5.24
N VAL A 73 4.30 15.17 6.13
CA VAL A 73 2.87 15.30 5.81
C VAL A 73 2.64 16.32 4.69
N GLN A 74 3.24 17.51 4.77
CA GLN A 74 3.11 18.54 3.74
C GLN A 74 3.62 18.06 2.38
N LEU A 75 4.77 17.38 2.38
CA LEU A 75 5.38 16.86 1.16
C LEU A 75 4.58 15.71 0.55
N ALA A 76 4.09 14.77 1.35
CA ALA A 76 3.25 13.67 0.86
C ALA A 76 1.96 14.20 0.20
N LEU A 77 1.32 15.22 0.78
CA LEU A 77 0.13 15.86 0.21
C LEU A 77 0.43 16.57 -1.11
N ARG A 78 1.55 17.32 -1.19
CA ARG A 78 1.97 18.01 -2.42
C ARG A 78 2.34 17.02 -3.53
N ALA A 79 3.10 15.98 -3.19
CA ALA A 79 3.43 14.88 -4.09
C ALA A 79 2.15 14.19 -4.62
N GLY A 80 1.19 13.91 -3.73
CA GLY A 80 -0.09 13.32 -4.12
C GLY A 80 -0.91 14.18 -5.08
N GLN A 81 -0.87 15.51 -4.95
CA GLN A 81 -1.52 16.43 -5.90
C GLN A 81 -0.88 16.34 -7.29
N ILE A 82 0.45 16.25 -7.36
CA ILE A 82 1.19 16.07 -8.62
C ILE A 82 0.81 14.74 -9.28
N ILE A 83 0.85 13.64 -8.52
CA ILE A 83 0.51 12.30 -9.00
C ILE A 83 -0.94 12.26 -9.48
N ARG A 84 -1.88 12.84 -8.73
CA ARG A 84 -3.30 12.86 -9.13
C ARG A 84 -3.53 13.61 -10.44
N LYS A 85 -2.82 14.72 -10.66
CA LYS A 85 -2.85 15.42 -11.93
C LYS A 85 -2.30 14.53 -13.05
N ALA A 86 -1.10 13.97 -12.86
CA ALA A 86 -0.41 13.15 -13.85
C ALA A 86 -1.14 11.83 -14.18
N LEU A 87 -1.97 11.29 -13.26
CA LEU A 87 -2.84 10.14 -13.53
C LEU A 87 -3.75 10.38 -14.74
N THR A 88 -4.23 11.61 -14.92
CA THR A 88 -5.14 12.01 -16.00
C THR A 88 -4.45 12.35 -17.32
N GLU A 89 -3.12 12.44 -17.32
CA GLU A 89 -2.30 12.86 -18.46
C GLU A 89 -1.64 11.65 -19.16
N GLU A 90 -1.02 11.90 -20.31
CA GLU A 90 -0.10 10.97 -20.97
C GLU A 90 1.22 10.91 -20.19
N LYS A 91 1.87 9.73 -20.16
CA LYS A 91 3.06 9.46 -19.35
C LYS A 91 4.18 8.90 -20.21
N ARG A 92 5.42 9.28 -19.94
CA ARG A 92 6.59 8.61 -20.53
C ARG A 92 7.01 7.48 -19.60
N VAL A 93 6.79 6.26 -20.06
CA VAL A 93 7.06 5.04 -19.29
C VAL A 93 8.37 4.42 -19.74
N SER A 94 9.23 4.10 -18.77
CA SER A 94 10.48 3.36 -18.95
C SER A 94 10.46 2.11 -18.06
N THR A 95 11.38 1.16 -18.31
CA THR A 95 11.55 -0.05 -17.48
C THR A 95 12.88 0.03 -16.72
N LYS A 96 12.89 -0.48 -15.49
CA LYS A 96 14.08 -0.66 -14.64
C LYS A 96 14.63 -2.08 -14.82
N THR A 97 14.43 -3.00 -13.86
CA THR A 97 15.07 -4.32 -13.84
C THR A 97 14.33 -5.40 -14.65
N SER A 98 13.05 -5.17 -14.98
CA SER A 98 12.23 -6.11 -15.74
C SER A 98 11.13 -5.38 -16.51
N ALA A 99 10.45 -6.09 -17.42
CA ALA A 99 9.31 -5.55 -18.17
C ALA A 99 8.11 -5.16 -17.29
N ALA A 100 8.09 -5.58 -16.03
CA ALA A 100 7.03 -5.24 -15.07
C ALA A 100 7.51 -4.27 -13.97
N ASP A 101 8.76 -3.85 -14.03
CA ASP A 101 9.39 -2.90 -13.11
C ASP A 101 9.48 -1.56 -13.84
N LEU A 102 8.47 -0.72 -13.67
CA LEU A 102 8.22 0.47 -14.47
C LEU A 102 8.63 1.74 -13.71
N VAL A 103 8.94 2.79 -14.45
CA VAL A 103 9.19 4.15 -13.94
C VAL A 103 8.64 5.17 -14.91
N THR A 104 8.22 6.32 -14.41
CA THR A 104 7.80 7.45 -15.24
C THR A 104 8.58 8.72 -14.90
N GLU A 105 8.42 9.77 -15.71
CA GLU A 105 8.97 11.08 -15.35
C GLU A 105 8.37 11.66 -14.06
N THR A 106 7.18 11.17 -13.66
CA THR A 106 6.48 11.64 -12.45
C THR A 106 7.16 11.09 -11.20
N ASP A 107 7.65 9.84 -11.22
CA ASP A 107 8.38 9.23 -10.12
C ASP A 107 9.64 10.06 -9.79
N HIS A 108 10.45 10.38 -10.81
CA HIS A 108 11.63 11.23 -10.65
C HIS A 108 11.29 12.65 -10.15
N LEU A 109 10.26 13.28 -10.71
CA LEU A 109 9.85 14.63 -10.32
C LEU A 109 9.38 14.67 -8.86
N VAL A 110 8.63 13.67 -8.40
CA VAL A 110 8.16 13.59 -7.03
C VAL A 110 9.30 13.30 -6.06
N GLU A 111 10.22 12.40 -6.42
CA GLU A 111 11.40 12.13 -5.59
C GLU A 111 12.27 13.37 -5.44
N ASP A 112 12.57 14.07 -6.54
CA ASP A 112 13.36 15.31 -6.54
C ASP A 112 12.71 16.40 -5.68
N LEU A 113 11.37 16.56 -5.78
CA LEU A 113 10.62 17.49 -4.94
C LEU A 113 10.80 17.18 -3.45
N ILE A 114 10.58 15.93 -3.05
CA ILE A 114 10.63 15.52 -1.64
C ILE A 114 12.06 15.65 -1.12
N ILE A 115 13.05 15.11 -1.84
CA ILE A 115 14.44 15.09 -1.40
C ILE A 115 15.04 16.49 -1.35
N SER A 116 14.82 17.33 -2.36
CA SER A 116 15.42 18.68 -2.40
C SER A 116 14.93 19.54 -1.24
N GLU A 117 13.63 19.54 -0.95
CA GLU A 117 13.04 20.33 0.13
C GLU A 117 13.46 19.80 1.52
N LEU A 118 13.49 18.49 1.70
CA LEU A 118 14.00 17.90 2.95
C LEU A 118 15.48 18.15 3.15
N ARG A 119 16.28 18.15 2.08
CA ARG A 119 17.73 18.43 2.14
C ARG A 119 18.00 19.90 2.45
N GLU A 120 17.20 20.82 1.92
CA GLU A 120 17.29 22.24 2.26
C GLU A 120 16.96 22.49 3.74
N ARG A 121 15.88 21.87 4.23
CA ARG A 121 15.43 22.05 5.63
C ARG A 121 16.29 21.29 6.64
N PHE A 122 16.78 20.12 6.28
CA PHE A 122 17.51 19.21 7.17
C PHE A 122 18.81 18.72 6.49
N PRO A 123 19.80 19.62 6.28
CA PRO A 123 20.99 19.34 5.47
C PRO A 123 21.92 18.24 6.02
N SER A 124 21.78 17.89 7.31
CA SER A 124 22.55 16.81 7.95
C SER A 124 21.86 15.44 7.88
N HIS A 125 20.62 15.37 7.40
CA HIS A 125 19.88 14.12 7.30
C HIS A 125 20.32 13.31 6.07
N ARG A 126 20.11 11.99 6.15
CA ARG A 126 20.40 11.05 5.07
C ARG A 126 19.12 10.65 4.34
N PHE A 127 19.29 10.03 3.17
CA PHE A 127 18.20 9.62 2.30
C PHE A 127 18.45 8.21 1.79
N ILE A 128 17.39 7.41 1.80
CA ILE A 128 17.24 6.17 1.04
C ILE A 128 15.97 6.38 0.22
N ALA A 129 16.07 6.33 -1.10
CA ALA A 129 14.93 6.55 -1.98
C ALA A 129 15.03 5.65 -3.20
N GLU A 130 13.89 5.22 -3.71
CA GLU A 130 13.80 4.22 -4.77
C GLU A 130 14.58 4.62 -6.04
N GLU A 131 14.34 5.80 -6.59
CA GLU A 131 14.91 6.21 -7.87
C GLU A 131 16.38 6.60 -7.73
N ALA A 132 16.76 7.17 -6.58
CA ALA A 132 18.14 7.37 -6.20
C ALA A 132 18.90 6.04 -6.10
N ALA A 133 18.30 5.02 -5.48
CA ALA A 133 18.90 3.69 -5.37
C ALA A 133 19.03 3.03 -6.76
N ALA A 134 18.01 3.14 -7.61
CA ALA A 134 18.07 2.68 -9.01
C ALA A 134 19.19 3.39 -9.82
N SER A 135 19.55 4.62 -9.43
CA SER A 135 20.64 5.41 -10.02
C SER A 135 22.01 5.16 -9.37
N GLY A 136 22.13 4.17 -8.47
CA GLY A 136 23.39 3.75 -7.85
C GLY A 136 23.68 4.35 -6.46
N ALA A 137 22.72 5.03 -5.84
CA ALA A 137 22.85 5.44 -4.44
C ALA A 137 22.79 4.21 -3.51
N LYS A 138 23.66 4.18 -2.50
CA LYS A 138 23.72 3.07 -1.55
C LYS A 138 22.52 3.05 -0.62
N CYS A 139 21.91 1.87 -0.44
CA CYS A 139 20.81 1.67 0.49
C CYS A 139 21.31 1.18 1.86
N VAL A 140 21.97 2.07 2.62
CA VAL A 140 22.55 1.72 3.94
C VAL A 140 21.92 2.57 5.04
N LEU A 141 21.13 1.94 5.91
CA LEU A 141 20.54 2.60 7.07
C LEU A 141 21.56 2.70 8.21
N THR A 142 21.92 3.93 8.56
CA THR A 142 22.87 4.24 9.63
C THR A 142 22.18 4.77 10.87
N HIS A 143 22.95 5.15 11.91
CA HIS A 143 22.37 5.79 13.08
C HIS A 143 21.93 7.25 12.86
N SER A 144 22.35 7.89 11.77
CA SER A 144 21.92 9.26 11.43
C SER A 144 20.43 9.30 11.11
N PRO A 145 19.74 10.44 11.36
CA PRO A 145 18.39 10.66 10.87
C PRO A 145 18.32 10.42 9.36
N THR A 146 17.46 9.50 8.93
CA THR A 146 17.38 9.02 7.55
C THR A 146 15.93 9.02 7.09
N TRP A 147 15.66 9.69 5.98
CA TRP A 147 14.39 9.63 5.25
C TRP A 147 14.41 8.43 4.32
N ILE A 148 13.36 7.61 4.36
CA ILE A 148 13.20 6.42 3.50
C ILE A 148 11.96 6.66 2.65
N ILE A 149 12.12 6.86 1.35
CA ILE A 149 11.10 7.45 0.48
C ILE A 149 10.79 6.52 -0.69
N ASP A 150 9.50 6.29 -0.91
CA ASP A 150 8.97 5.78 -2.17
C ASP A 150 8.11 6.91 -2.78
N PRO A 151 8.55 7.50 -3.91
CA PRO A 151 7.84 8.61 -4.52
C PRO A 151 6.47 8.19 -5.08
N ILE A 152 6.34 6.97 -5.62
CA ILE A 152 5.11 6.43 -6.18
C ILE A 152 5.09 4.90 -6.00
N ASP A 153 4.55 4.43 -4.87
CA ASP A 153 4.26 3.01 -4.71
C ASP A 153 3.07 2.65 -5.59
N GLY A 154 3.24 1.60 -6.38
CA GLY A 154 2.29 1.20 -7.42
C GLY A 154 2.50 1.91 -8.75
N THR A 155 3.73 2.14 -9.20
CA THR A 155 4.01 2.72 -10.52
C THR A 155 3.30 1.98 -11.66
N CYS A 156 3.18 0.64 -11.59
CA CYS A 156 2.39 -0.13 -12.56
C CYS A 156 0.91 0.29 -12.56
N ASN A 157 0.32 0.45 -11.37
CA ASN A 157 -1.03 0.98 -11.23
C ASN A 157 -1.13 2.41 -11.79
N PHE A 158 -0.16 3.26 -11.50
CA PHE A 158 -0.10 4.63 -12.01
C PHE A 158 -0.07 4.68 -13.54
N VAL A 159 0.76 3.86 -14.19
CA VAL A 159 0.85 3.72 -15.65
C VAL A 159 -0.52 3.32 -16.23
N HIS A 160 -1.18 2.34 -15.60
CA HIS A 160 -2.48 1.83 -16.05
C HIS A 160 -3.70 2.63 -15.55
N ARG A 161 -3.48 3.72 -14.80
CA ARG A 161 -4.53 4.51 -14.14
C ARG A 161 -5.41 3.69 -13.18
N PHE A 162 -4.89 2.59 -12.65
CA PHE A 162 -5.56 1.82 -11.60
C PHE A 162 -5.52 2.63 -10.29
N PRO A 163 -6.63 2.76 -9.55
CA PRO A 163 -6.79 3.81 -8.52
C PRO A 163 -6.12 3.49 -7.19
N THR A 164 -5.00 2.76 -7.20
CA THR A 164 -4.28 2.31 -6.00
C THR A 164 -2.82 2.73 -6.14
N VAL A 165 -2.53 3.97 -5.77
CA VAL A 165 -1.22 4.62 -5.91
C VAL A 165 -0.95 5.46 -4.67
N ALA A 166 0.26 5.38 -4.12
CA ALA A 166 0.62 6.08 -2.90
C ALA A 166 1.98 6.77 -2.94
N VAL A 167 2.15 7.76 -2.07
CA VAL A 167 3.45 8.30 -1.67
C VAL A 167 3.77 7.75 -0.29
N SER A 168 5.00 7.26 -0.07
CA SER A 168 5.44 6.76 1.24
C SER A 168 6.70 7.48 1.71
N ILE A 169 6.65 8.00 2.95
CA ILE A 169 7.77 8.68 3.60
C ILE A 169 7.93 8.10 5.01
N GLY A 170 8.96 7.28 5.20
CA GLY A 170 9.43 6.79 6.48
C GLY A 170 10.57 7.65 7.04
N PHE A 171 10.69 7.69 8.36
CA PHE A 171 11.79 8.38 9.02
C PHE A 171 12.39 7.52 10.13
N ALA A 172 13.71 7.35 10.07
CA ALA A 172 14.47 6.52 11.00
C ALA A 172 15.55 7.33 11.72
N VAL A 173 15.77 7.03 13.00
CA VAL A 173 16.83 7.63 13.81
C VAL A 173 17.47 6.52 14.63
N ARG A 174 18.81 6.45 14.66
CA ARG A 174 19.54 5.36 15.33
C ARG A 174 19.12 3.97 14.83
N GLN A 175 18.83 3.84 13.54
CA GLN A 175 18.31 2.63 12.89
C GLN A 175 16.92 2.17 13.39
N GLU A 176 16.22 3.00 14.17
CA GLU A 176 14.87 2.75 14.63
C GLU A 176 13.87 3.64 13.88
N LEU A 177 12.75 3.08 13.46
CA LEU A 177 11.70 3.83 12.77
C LEU A 177 10.92 4.71 13.77
N GLU A 178 10.89 6.02 13.54
CA GLU A 178 10.27 7.01 14.44
C GLU A 178 8.88 7.43 13.97
N PHE A 179 8.69 7.63 12.65
CA PHE A 179 7.37 7.91 12.07
C PHE A 179 7.25 7.44 10.62
N GLY A 180 6.01 7.32 10.18
CA GLY A 180 5.65 7.00 8.79
C GLY A 180 4.46 7.82 8.33
N VAL A 181 4.51 8.24 7.07
CA VAL A 181 3.43 8.92 6.34
C VAL A 181 3.20 8.19 5.03
N ILE A 182 1.97 7.75 4.78
CA ILE A 182 1.56 7.15 3.51
C ILE A 182 0.32 7.90 3.02
N TYR A 183 0.35 8.39 1.78
CA TYR A 183 -0.76 9.12 1.18
C TYR A 183 -1.33 8.40 -0.03
N HIS A 184 -2.56 7.89 0.07
CA HIS A 184 -3.30 7.33 -1.05
C HIS A 184 -3.80 8.46 -1.95
N CYS A 185 -3.20 8.60 -3.12
CA CYS A 185 -3.34 9.80 -3.95
C CYS A 185 -4.74 9.99 -4.55
N THR A 186 -5.42 8.88 -4.87
CA THR A 186 -6.74 8.85 -5.52
C THR A 186 -7.89 8.88 -4.52
N GLU A 187 -7.77 8.20 -3.39
CA GLU A 187 -8.80 8.18 -2.34
C GLU A 187 -8.61 9.30 -1.29
N GLU A 188 -7.56 10.11 -1.40
CA GLU A 188 -7.25 11.20 -0.46
C GLU A 188 -7.19 10.72 0.99
N ARG A 189 -6.58 9.56 1.20
CA ARG A 189 -6.36 8.98 2.53
C ARG A 189 -4.93 9.18 2.98
N LEU A 190 -4.76 10.01 4.01
CA LEU A 190 -3.49 10.27 4.67
C LEU A 190 -3.36 9.37 5.90
N TYR A 191 -2.57 8.32 5.76
CA TYR A 191 -2.17 7.44 6.83
C TYR A 191 -0.90 7.98 7.51
N THR A 192 -0.91 8.03 8.84
CA THR A 192 0.22 8.51 9.63
C THR A 192 0.40 7.64 10.87
N GLY A 193 1.65 7.45 11.28
CA GLY A 193 2.00 6.74 12.50
C GLY A 193 3.26 7.34 13.09
N ARG A 194 3.30 7.48 14.41
CA ARG A 194 4.45 8.04 15.14
C ARG A 194 4.68 7.20 16.37
N ARG A 195 5.93 6.80 16.62
CA ARG A 195 6.28 5.88 17.72
C ARG A 195 5.73 6.38 19.06
N GLY A 196 4.91 5.55 19.71
CA GLY A 196 4.27 5.84 20.99
C GLY A 196 3.15 6.89 20.95
N ARG A 197 2.62 7.22 19.77
CA ARG A 197 1.57 8.24 19.59
C ARG A 197 0.35 7.74 18.82
N GLY A 198 0.32 6.48 18.41
CA GLY A 198 -0.77 5.88 17.65
C GLY A 198 -0.67 6.11 16.15
N ALA A 199 -1.56 5.43 15.42
CA ALA A 199 -1.71 5.53 13.98
C ALA A 199 -3.09 6.11 13.62
N PHE A 200 -3.14 6.87 12.53
CA PHE A 200 -4.33 7.60 12.09
C PHE A 200 -4.48 7.56 10.56
N CYS A 201 -5.72 7.55 10.09
CA CYS A 201 -6.08 7.85 8.70
C CYS A 201 -7.02 9.07 8.69
N ASN A 202 -6.64 10.16 8.04
CA ASN A 202 -7.42 11.41 8.01
C ASN A 202 -7.88 11.87 9.42
N GLY A 203 -6.99 11.74 10.41
CA GLY A 203 -7.25 12.10 11.81
C GLY A 203 -8.05 11.06 12.62
N GLN A 204 -8.54 9.99 11.99
CA GLN A 204 -9.25 8.92 12.70
C GLN A 204 -8.26 7.84 13.14
N GLN A 205 -8.31 7.46 14.43
CA GLN A 205 -7.39 6.46 14.98
C GLN A 205 -7.60 5.10 14.33
N LEU A 206 -6.50 4.44 13.96
CA LEU A 206 -6.49 3.11 13.37
C LEU A 206 -6.31 2.03 14.44
N ARG A 207 -6.89 0.86 14.18
CA ARG A 207 -6.68 -0.38 14.94
C ARG A 207 -6.76 -1.56 13.99
N VAL A 208 -5.84 -2.51 14.16
CA VAL A 208 -5.89 -3.79 13.45
C VAL A 208 -7.09 -4.66 13.90
N SER A 209 -7.44 -5.67 13.11
CA SER A 209 -8.65 -6.50 13.34
C SER A 209 -8.60 -7.37 14.60
N GLY A 210 -7.41 -7.83 14.99
CA GLY A 210 -7.22 -8.78 16.09
C GLY A 210 -7.57 -10.24 15.75
N GLU A 211 -7.81 -10.58 14.48
CA GLU A 211 -8.08 -11.97 14.08
C GLU A 211 -6.86 -12.88 14.32
N THR A 212 -7.13 -14.09 14.81
CA THR A 212 -6.12 -15.11 15.16
C THR A 212 -6.33 -16.42 14.40
N ASP A 213 -7.54 -16.62 13.85
CA ASP A 213 -7.94 -17.79 13.10
C ASP A 213 -7.72 -17.55 11.60
N LEU A 214 -6.68 -18.19 11.04
CA LEU A 214 -6.36 -18.08 9.62
C LEU A 214 -7.57 -18.41 8.73
N SER A 215 -8.47 -19.31 9.16
CA SER A 215 -9.62 -19.70 8.36
C SER A 215 -10.65 -18.58 8.12
N LYS A 216 -10.55 -17.48 8.88
CA LYS A 216 -11.40 -16.30 8.78
C LYS A 216 -10.67 -15.09 8.21
N ALA A 217 -9.35 -15.18 8.03
CA ALA A 217 -8.51 -14.06 7.64
C ALA A 217 -8.54 -13.75 6.14
N LEU A 218 -8.55 -12.44 5.83
CA LEU A 218 -8.23 -11.87 4.53
C LEU A 218 -6.74 -11.52 4.48
N VAL A 219 -6.02 -12.15 3.55
CA VAL A 219 -4.57 -11.97 3.39
C VAL A 219 -4.28 -11.14 2.14
N LEU A 220 -3.40 -10.15 2.26
CA LEU A 220 -2.90 -9.37 1.14
C LEU A 220 -1.46 -9.80 0.79
N THR A 221 -1.09 -9.70 -0.48
CA THR A 221 0.26 -9.98 -0.98
C THR A 221 0.46 -9.30 -2.32
N GLU A 222 1.71 -9.16 -2.75
CA GLU A 222 2.07 -8.73 -4.10
C GLU A 222 3.05 -9.70 -4.76
N ILE A 223 3.11 -9.69 -6.10
CA ILE A 223 3.93 -10.64 -6.89
C ILE A 223 5.44 -10.33 -6.79
N GLY A 224 5.79 -9.07 -6.50
CA GLY A 224 7.16 -8.54 -6.60
C GLY A 224 7.56 -8.20 -8.04
N PRO A 225 8.80 -7.72 -8.29
CA PRO A 225 9.23 -7.26 -9.61
C PRO A 225 9.81 -8.36 -10.52
N LYS A 226 10.39 -9.43 -9.97
CA LYS A 226 10.97 -10.53 -10.76
C LYS A 226 9.90 -11.30 -11.54
N ARG A 227 10.23 -11.67 -12.79
CA ARG A 227 9.32 -12.40 -13.71
C ARG A 227 9.88 -13.72 -14.21
N ASP A 228 10.97 -14.21 -13.61
CA ASP A 228 11.52 -15.52 -13.98
C ASP A 228 10.56 -16.66 -13.56
N PRO A 229 10.49 -17.76 -14.33
CA PRO A 229 9.54 -18.84 -14.06
C PRO A 229 9.68 -19.50 -12.68
N ALA A 230 10.89 -19.52 -12.09
CA ALA A 230 11.09 -20.14 -10.79
C ALA A 230 10.48 -19.28 -9.67
N THR A 231 10.72 -17.97 -9.70
CA THR A 231 10.10 -17.01 -8.77
C THR A 231 8.58 -17.03 -8.86
N LEU A 232 8.02 -17.00 -10.08
CA LEU A 232 6.56 -17.00 -10.27
C LEU A 232 5.90 -18.29 -9.76
N LYS A 233 6.55 -19.45 -9.95
CA LYS A 233 6.06 -20.73 -9.40
C LYS A 233 6.03 -20.71 -7.87
N LEU A 234 7.07 -20.19 -7.22
CA LEU A 234 7.11 -20.08 -5.76
C LEU A 234 6.06 -19.09 -5.23
N PHE A 235 5.87 -17.94 -5.90
CA PHE A 235 4.82 -16.99 -5.54
C PHE A 235 3.42 -17.65 -5.56
N LEU A 236 3.09 -18.31 -6.67
CA LEU A 236 1.81 -19.01 -6.82
C LEU A 236 1.66 -20.15 -5.80
N SER A 237 2.73 -20.92 -5.53
CA SER A 237 2.71 -21.98 -4.53
C SER A 237 2.47 -21.45 -3.12
N ASN A 238 3.05 -20.30 -2.76
CA ASN A 238 2.80 -19.67 -1.46
C ASN A 238 1.34 -19.24 -1.31
N MET A 239 0.74 -18.68 -2.37
CA MET A 239 -0.68 -18.33 -2.38
C MET A 239 -1.57 -19.58 -2.26
N GLU A 240 -1.24 -20.65 -3.01
CA GLU A 240 -1.94 -21.94 -2.94
C GLU A 240 -1.89 -22.52 -1.52
N ARG A 241 -0.72 -22.51 -0.87
CA ARG A 241 -0.52 -23.00 0.50
C ARG A 241 -1.43 -22.30 1.51
N LEU A 242 -1.53 -20.97 1.43
CA LEU A 242 -2.39 -20.19 2.33
C LEU A 242 -3.88 -20.47 2.10
N LEU A 243 -4.30 -20.57 0.84
CA LEU A 243 -5.68 -20.94 0.49
C LEU A 243 -6.00 -22.38 0.93
N HIS A 244 -5.05 -23.31 0.80
CA HIS A 244 -5.17 -24.67 1.33
C HIS A 244 -5.26 -24.71 2.86
N ALA A 245 -4.50 -23.84 3.54
CA ALA A 245 -4.57 -23.59 4.98
C ALA A 245 -5.85 -22.85 5.41
N LYS A 246 -6.81 -22.68 4.48
CA LYS A 246 -8.17 -22.18 4.67
C LYS A 246 -8.30 -20.67 4.84
N ALA A 247 -7.27 -19.88 4.51
CA ALA A 247 -7.42 -18.43 4.43
C ALA A 247 -8.68 -18.05 3.65
N HIS A 248 -9.50 -17.15 4.19
CA HIS A 248 -10.82 -16.80 3.63
C HIS A 248 -10.69 -16.20 2.23
N GLY A 249 -9.62 -15.44 1.99
CA GLY A 249 -9.29 -15.01 0.65
C GLY A 249 -7.94 -14.32 0.57
N VAL A 250 -7.50 -14.12 -0.67
CA VAL A 250 -6.29 -13.35 -0.98
C VAL A 250 -6.68 -12.10 -1.80
N ARG A 251 -5.96 -11.01 -1.60
CA ARG A 251 -6.04 -9.78 -2.42
C ARG A 251 -4.64 -9.37 -2.88
N VAL A 252 -4.59 -8.85 -4.10
CA VAL A 252 -3.40 -8.31 -4.76
C VAL A 252 -3.86 -7.00 -5.39
N ILE A 253 -3.37 -5.86 -4.91
CA ILE A 253 -3.88 -4.53 -5.28
C ILE A 253 -2.85 -3.68 -6.01
N GLY A 254 -1.62 -4.16 -6.14
CA GLY A 254 -0.54 -3.52 -6.90
C GLY A 254 0.18 -2.39 -6.18
N SER A 255 0.05 -2.29 -4.85
CA SER A 255 0.76 -1.32 -3.99
C SER A 255 0.96 -1.92 -2.60
N SER A 256 2.21 -2.12 -2.24
CA SER A 256 2.60 -2.77 -0.96
C SER A 256 2.22 -1.88 0.23
N THR A 257 2.45 -0.58 0.11
CA THR A 257 2.22 0.41 1.18
C THR A 257 0.72 0.53 1.49
N LEU A 258 -0.15 0.54 0.47
CA LEU A 258 -1.60 0.60 0.67
C LEU A 258 -2.17 -0.72 1.18
N ALA A 259 -1.61 -1.86 0.76
CA ALA A 259 -1.99 -3.16 1.30
C ALA A 259 -1.68 -3.25 2.80
N LEU A 260 -0.52 -2.75 3.21
CA LEU A 260 -0.14 -2.64 4.62
C LEU A 260 -1.02 -1.63 5.40
N CYS A 261 -1.47 -0.55 4.77
CA CYS A 261 -2.43 0.38 5.39
C CYS A 261 -3.83 -0.23 5.58
N HIS A 262 -4.27 -1.11 4.67
CA HIS A 262 -5.50 -1.88 4.87
C HIS A 262 -5.40 -2.81 6.09
N LEU A 263 -4.25 -3.41 6.33
CA LEU A 263 -3.99 -4.17 7.55
C LEU A 263 -4.07 -3.26 8.79
N ALA A 264 -3.38 -2.11 8.77
CA ALA A 264 -3.35 -1.19 9.90
C ALA A 264 -4.76 -0.68 10.29
N SER A 265 -5.66 -0.55 9.31
CA SER A 265 -7.05 -0.14 9.53
C SER A 265 -8.01 -1.29 9.91
N GLY A 266 -7.53 -2.54 9.94
CA GLY A 266 -8.35 -3.72 10.20
C GLY A 266 -9.23 -4.15 9.02
N ALA A 267 -9.04 -3.56 7.84
CA ALA A 267 -9.71 -3.99 6.60
C ALA A 267 -9.12 -5.30 6.04
N ALA A 268 -7.93 -5.67 6.52
CA ALA A 268 -7.27 -6.94 6.26
C ALA A 268 -6.60 -7.46 7.53
N ASP A 269 -6.30 -8.75 7.56
CA ASP A 269 -5.79 -9.43 8.76
C ASP A 269 -4.28 -9.70 8.69
N ALA A 270 -3.75 -9.91 7.49
CA ALA A 270 -2.33 -10.15 7.27
C ALA A 270 -1.85 -9.67 5.90
N TYR A 271 -0.55 -9.41 5.81
CA TYR A 271 0.19 -9.10 4.61
C TYR A 271 1.48 -9.94 4.59
N TYR A 272 1.86 -10.47 3.43
CA TYR A 272 3.22 -10.98 3.23
C TYR A 272 3.73 -10.62 1.86
N GLN A 273 5.05 -10.50 1.73
CA GLN A 273 5.69 -10.32 0.44
C GLN A 273 7.16 -10.70 0.49
N PHE A 274 7.67 -11.17 -0.65
CA PHE A 274 9.10 -11.24 -0.96
C PHE A 274 9.42 -10.28 -2.11
N GLY A 275 10.56 -9.61 -2.04
CA GLY A 275 11.03 -8.72 -3.11
C GLY A 275 10.48 -7.30 -3.10
N LEU A 276 9.87 -6.87 -1.99
CA LEU A 276 9.71 -5.46 -1.68
C LEU A 276 11.01 -4.87 -1.13
N HIS A 277 11.10 -3.56 -1.10
CA HIS A 277 12.26 -2.82 -0.60
C HIS A 277 11.95 -2.12 0.73
N CYS A 278 12.98 -1.58 1.37
CA CYS A 278 12.83 -0.86 2.63
C CYS A 278 11.92 0.38 2.51
N TRP A 279 11.84 1.03 1.34
CA TRP A 279 10.98 2.19 1.10
C TRP A 279 9.48 1.85 1.01
N ASP A 280 9.14 0.64 0.53
CA ASP A 280 7.79 0.09 0.61
C ASP A 280 7.32 -0.13 2.07
N LEU A 281 8.27 -0.36 2.99
CA LEU A 281 7.98 -0.93 4.30
C LEU A 281 8.18 0.03 5.48
N ALA A 282 9.10 1.00 5.36
CA ALA A 282 9.52 1.84 6.47
C ALA A 282 8.37 2.62 7.11
N ALA A 283 7.58 3.35 6.32
CA ALA A 283 6.45 4.13 6.83
C ALA A 283 5.33 3.21 7.37
N ALA A 284 4.96 2.20 6.58
CA ALA A 284 3.91 1.24 6.90
C ALA A 284 4.19 0.48 8.20
N THR A 285 5.44 0.14 8.48
CA THR A 285 5.84 -0.57 9.70
C THR A 285 5.51 0.22 10.96
N VAL A 286 5.76 1.53 10.96
CA VAL A 286 5.38 2.38 12.11
C VAL A 286 3.86 2.43 12.24
N ILE A 287 3.16 2.66 11.13
CA ILE A 287 1.69 2.75 11.10
C ILE A 287 1.06 1.46 11.66
N ILE A 288 1.53 0.28 11.25
CA ILE A 288 1.01 -1.00 11.72
C ILE A 288 1.29 -1.21 13.21
N ARG A 289 2.53 -0.98 13.65
CA ARG A 289 2.91 -1.14 15.07
C ARG A 289 2.08 -0.25 15.98
N GLU A 290 1.88 1.00 15.56
CA GLU A 290 1.09 1.98 16.30
C GLU A 290 -0.43 1.74 16.22
N ALA A 291 -0.89 0.96 15.23
CA ALA A 291 -2.26 0.44 15.16
C ALA A 291 -2.46 -0.86 15.98
N GLY A 292 -1.42 -1.36 16.63
CA GLY A 292 -1.44 -2.58 17.45
C GLY A 292 -1.12 -3.88 16.71
N GLY A 293 -0.68 -3.80 15.45
CA GLY A 293 -0.25 -4.97 14.68
C GLY A 293 1.22 -5.33 14.90
N ILE A 294 1.64 -6.42 14.26
CA ILE A 294 3.01 -6.93 14.30
C ILE A 294 3.62 -6.97 12.89
N VAL A 295 4.93 -6.73 12.80
CA VAL A 295 5.71 -6.83 11.57
C VAL A 295 6.98 -7.64 11.85
N ILE A 296 7.18 -8.72 11.11
CA ILE A 296 8.24 -9.72 11.30
C ILE A 296 8.86 -10.14 9.95
N ASP A 297 9.97 -10.86 10.01
CA ASP A 297 10.57 -11.51 8.85
C ASP A 297 9.77 -12.78 8.47
N THR A 298 9.83 -13.20 7.19
CA THR A 298 9.15 -14.42 6.72
C THR A 298 9.69 -15.71 7.34
N SER A 299 10.87 -15.67 7.98
CA SER A 299 11.40 -16.75 8.83
C SER A 299 10.71 -16.87 10.20
N GLY A 300 9.85 -15.92 10.58
CA GLY A 300 9.27 -15.82 11.92
C GLY A 300 10.13 -15.05 12.93
N GLY A 301 11.34 -14.62 12.51
CA GLY A 301 12.24 -13.79 13.32
C GLY A 301 11.86 -12.30 13.33
N PRO A 302 12.64 -11.47 14.05
CA PRO A 302 12.47 -10.01 14.04
C PRO A 302 12.54 -9.46 12.61
N LEU A 303 11.78 -8.39 12.33
CA LEU A 303 11.87 -7.69 11.05
C LEU A 303 13.30 -7.21 10.80
N ASP A 304 13.84 -7.56 9.64
CA ASP A 304 15.00 -6.93 9.05
C ASP A 304 14.54 -6.08 7.86
N LEU A 305 14.61 -4.75 8.02
CA LEU A 305 14.08 -3.80 7.04
C LEU A 305 14.78 -3.90 5.67
N MET A 306 16.01 -4.42 5.63
CA MET A 306 16.82 -4.52 4.41
C MET A 306 16.78 -5.89 3.75
N ALA A 307 16.08 -6.88 4.35
CA ALA A 307 16.06 -8.25 3.87
C ALA A 307 15.15 -8.51 2.66
N CYS A 308 14.48 -7.47 2.15
CA CYS A 308 13.52 -7.52 1.05
C CYS A 308 12.41 -8.58 1.22
N ARG A 309 11.90 -8.75 2.44
CA ARG A 309 10.82 -9.69 2.76
C ARG A 309 10.12 -9.30 4.05
N VAL A 310 8.82 -9.59 4.15
CA VAL A 310 8.04 -9.25 5.33
C VAL A 310 6.83 -10.17 5.53
N VAL A 311 6.44 -10.37 6.78
CA VAL A 311 5.08 -10.69 7.19
C VAL A 311 4.61 -9.60 8.14
N ALA A 312 3.45 -9.01 7.87
CA ALA A 312 2.74 -8.18 8.83
C ALA A 312 1.38 -8.82 9.14
N ALA A 313 0.91 -8.71 10.38
CA ALA A 313 -0.39 -9.23 10.75
C ALA A 313 -1.03 -8.42 11.88
N SER A 314 -2.33 -8.60 12.06
CA SER A 314 -3.08 -8.04 13.18
C SER A 314 -2.67 -8.64 14.52
N THR A 315 -2.19 -9.89 14.55
CA THR A 315 -1.76 -10.61 15.75
C THR A 315 -0.48 -11.40 15.52
N ARG A 316 0.24 -11.76 16.60
CA ARG A 316 1.47 -12.57 16.51
C ARG A 316 1.16 -13.98 16.06
N GLU A 317 0.04 -14.53 16.51
CA GLU A 317 -0.48 -15.85 16.15
C GLU A 317 -0.68 -15.93 14.64
N MET A 318 -1.40 -14.96 14.05
CA MET A 318 -1.59 -14.86 12.61
C MET A 318 -0.25 -14.75 11.86
N ALA A 319 0.65 -13.86 12.30
CA ALA A 319 1.94 -13.69 11.65
C ALA A 319 2.77 -14.99 11.63
N MET A 320 2.76 -15.75 12.73
CA MET A 320 3.47 -17.03 12.81
C MET A 320 2.83 -18.11 11.93
N LEU A 321 1.50 -18.18 11.86
CA LEU A 321 0.80 -19.10 10.96
C LEU A 321 1.14 -18.82 9.49
N ILE A 322 1.17 -17.55 9.09
CA ILE A 322 1.58 -17.15 7.74
C ILE A 322 3.04 -17.53 7.50
N ALA A 323 3.96 -17.14 8.37
CA ALA A 323 5.39 -17.42 8.21
C ALA A 323 5.68 -18.93 8.06
N GLN A 324 5.00 -19.78 8.85
CA GLN A 324 5.14 -21.24 8.76
C GLN A 324 4.63 -21.84 7.44
N ALA A 325 3.68 -21.18 6.77
CA ALA A 325 3.11 -21.65 5.51
C ALA A 325 3.98 -21.28 4.29
N LEU A 326 4.83 -20.25 4.39
CA LEU A 326 5.56 -19.69 3.26
C LEU A 326 6.83 -20.48 2.92
N GLN A 327 7.11 -20.61 1.62
CA GLN A 327 8.41 -20.98 1.09
C GLN A 327 9.19 -19.72 0.73
N THR A 328 10.47 -19.68 1.11
CA THR A 328 11.34 -18.53 0.86
C THR A 328 11.56 -18.30 -0.64
N ILE A 329 11.39 -17.05 -1.06
CA ILE A 329 11.83 -16.57 -2.37
C ILE A 329 13.05 -15.69 -2.16
N ASN A 330 14.15 -16.01 -2.83
CA ASN A 330 15.41 -15.31 -2.65
C ASN A 330 15.44 -14.00 -3.45
N TYR A 331 15.36 -12.90 -2.73
CA TYR A 331 15.74 -11.57 -3.18
C TYR A 331 17.05 -11.20 -2.48
N GLY A 332 17.97 -10.58 -3.21
CA GLY A 332 19.17 -9.99 -2.60
C GLY A 332 18.75 -8.80 -1.73
N ARG A 333 19.52 -8.54 -0.68
CA ARG A 333 19.21 -7.48 0.29
C ARG A 333 19.37 -6.10 -0.32
N ASP A 334 18.78 -5.09 0.31
CA ASP A 334 18.95 -3.70 -0.11
C ASP A 334 20.35 -3.16 0.21
N ASP A 335 20.93 -3.57 1.34
CA ASP A 335 22.25 -3.13 1.81
C ASP A 335 23.44 -3.86 1.16
N GLU A 336 23.16 -4.80 0.23
CA GLU A 336 24.15 -5.55 -0.54
C GLU A 336 24.30 -5.04 -1.99
N LYS A 337 23.47 -4.09 -2.42
CA LYS A 337 23.41 -3.59 -3.81
C LYS A 337 24.30 -2.39 -4.07
#